data_AF-A0A8I5UGK0-F1
#
_entry.id   AF-A0A8I5UGK0-F1
#
_cell.length_a   1.000
_cell.length_b   1.000
_cell.length_c   1.000
_cell.angle_alpha   90.00
_cell.angle_beta   90.00
_cell.angle_gamma   90.00
#
_symmetry.space_group_name_H-M   'P 1'
#
loop_
_entity.id
_entity.type
_entity.pdbx_description
1 polymer ?
#
loop_
_entity_poly.entity_id
_entity_poly.type
_entity_poly.pdbx_seq_one_letter_code
_entity_poly.pdbx_strand_id
1 'polypeptide(L)'
;MADTFYTNAGCTLVALNPFKPVPQLYSPELMREYHAAPQPQKLKPHVFTVGEQTYRNVKSLIEPVNQSIVVSGESGAGKTWTSRCLMKFYAVVAASPASWESHKIAERIEQRILNSNPVMEAFGNACTLRNNNSSRFGKFIQLQLNRAQQMTGAAVQTYLLQKTRVACQASSERNFHIFYQICKGASEDERLQWHLPEGAAFSWLPNPERSLEEDCFEVTREAMLHLGIDTPTQNNIFKVLGQGKGRESWERCSCFLQEGGPP
;
A
#
# COMPACT_ATOMS: atom_id res chain seq x y z
N MET A 1 -28.97 2.03 15.98
CA MET A 1 -27.81 2.94 15.85
C MET A 1 -27.64 3.25 14.37
N ALA A 2 -27.58 4.51 13.98
CA ALA A 2 -27.44 4.88 12.57
C ALA A 2 -26.06 4.44 12.04
N ASP A 3 -26.02 3.83 10.85
CA ASP A 3 -24.80 3.46 10.11
C ASP A 3 -24.01 4.72 9.65
N THR A 4 -23.51 5.49 10.62
CA THR A 4 -22.72 6.71 10.40
C THR A 4 -21.24 6.40 10.64
N PHE A 5 -20.45 6.37 9.56
CA PHE A 5 -19.02 6.01 9.61
C PHE A 5 -18.09 7.21 9.47
N TYR A 6 -18.63 8.39 9.20
CA TYR A 6 -17.87 9.61 8.98
C TYR A 6 -18.50 10.77 9.74
N THR A 7 -17.68 11.59 10.37
CA THR A 7 -18.10 12.83 11.03
C THR A 7 -17.01 13.88 10.95
N ASN A 8 -17.39 15.16 10.90
CA ASN A 8 -16.44 16.26 10.90
C ASN A 8 -16.06 16.64 12.33
N ALA A 9 -14.78 16.93 12.54
CA ALA A 9 -14.21 17.51 13.75
C ALA A 9 -13.35 18.71 13.35
N GLY A 10 -13.99 19.89 13.26
CA GLY A 10 -13.35 21.08 12.69
C GLY A 10 -12.97 20.85 11.22
N CYS A 11 -11.70 21.04 10.89
CA CYS A 11 -11.15 20.78 9.55
C CYS A 11 -10.76 19.31 9.32
N THR A 12 -10.87 18.45 10.33
CA THR A 12 -10.50 17.03 10.26
C THR A 12 -11.74 16.17 10.05
N LEU A 13 -11.63 15.13 9.22
CA LEU A 13 -12.65 14.09 9.08
C LEU A 13 -12.30 12.91 9.97
N VAL A 14 -13.21 12.53 10.87
CA VAL A 14 -13.11 11.31 11.66
C VAL A 14 -13.81 10.18 10.92
N ALA A 15 -13.09 9.08 10.69
CA ALA A 15 -13.60 7.88 10.04
C ALA A 15 -13.63 6.72 11.05
N LEU A 16 -14.75 6.00 11.11
CA LEU A 16 -14.92 4.79 11.89
C LEU A 16 -14.86 3.58 10.96
N ASN A 17 -13.99 2.61 11.25
CA ASN A 17 -13.94 1.36 10.49
C ASN A 17 -15.23 0.55 10.74
N PRO A 18 -16.04 0.26 9.70
CA PRO A 18 -17.30 -0.48 9.87
C PRO A 18 -17.10 -1.96 10.22
N PHE A 19 -15.91 -2.53 9.98
CA PHE A 19 -15.62 -3.98 10.05
C PHE A 19 -16.58 -4.87 9.25
N LYS A 20 -17.35 -4.28 8.33
CA LYS A 20 -18.26 -4.94 7.40
C LYS A 20 -18.22 -4.23 6.05
N PRO A 21 -18.46 -4.92 4.94
CA PRO A 21 -18.66 -4.26 3.65
C PRO A 21 -19.86 -3.31 3.70
N VAL A 22 -19.68 -2.11 3.16
CA VAL A 22 -20.77 -1.12 2.99
C VAL A 22 -20.68 -0.57 1.56
N PRO A 23 -21.03 -1.36 0.52
CA PRO A 23 -20.75 -1.01 -0.88
C PRO A 23 -21.32 0.34 -1.33
N GLN A 24 -22.53 0.66 -0.87
CA GLN A 24 -23.22 1.92 -1.16
C GLN A 24 -22.48 3.17 -0.67
N LEU A 25 -21.57 3.02 0.29
CA LEU A 25 -20.76 4.12 0.84
C LEU A 25 -19.64 4.55 -0.11
N TYR A 26 -19.28 3.71 -1.09
CA TYR A 26 -18.15 3.93 -1.99
C TYR A 26 -18.50 3.71 -3.45
N SER A 27 -19.77 3.92 -3.84
CA SER A 27 -20.21 3.75 -5.22
C SER A 27 -19.68 4.86 -6.13
N PRO A 28 -19.43 4.57 -7.43
CA PRO A 28 -19.07 5.60 -8.41
C PRO A 28 -20.12 6.71 -8.52
N GLU A 29 -21.40 6.38 -8.34
CA GLU A 29 -22.51 7.34 -8.36
C GLU A 29 -22.36 8.37 -7.24
N LEU A 30 -22.03 7.90 -6.03
CA LEU A 30 -21.78 8.77 -4.89
C LEU A 30 -20.52 9.62 -5.11
N MET A 31 -19.46 9.06 -5.69
CA MET A 31 -18.26 9.85 -6.04
C MET A 31 -18.60 11.01 -6.98
N ARG A 32 -19.41 10.75 -8.02
CA ARG A 32 -19.88 11.79 -8.96
C ARG A 32 -20.79 12.82 -8.28
N GLU A 33 -21.64 12.39 -7.34
CA GLU A 33 -22.50 13.29 -6.57
C GLU A 33 -21.67 14.31 -5.77
N TYR A 34 -20.66 13.84 -5.02
CA TYR A 34 -19.76 14.75 -4.26
C TYR A 34 -18.98 15.68 -5.18
N HIS A 35 -18.55 15.19 -6.34
CA HIS A 35 -17.82 15.99 -7.32
C HIS A 35 -18.67 17.10 -7.94
N ALA A 36 -19.91 16.77 -8.34
CA ALA A 36 -20.84 17.71 -8.99
C ALA A 36 -21.43 18.75 -8.02
N ALA A 37 -21.41 18.48 -6.71
CA ALA A 37 -21.99 19.36 -5.72
C ALA A 37 -21.27 20.73 -5.67
N PRO A 38 -21.97 21.87 -5.82
CA PRO A 38 -21.34 23.18 -5.72
C PRO A 38 -20.70 23.42 -4.34
N GLN A 39 -21.34 22.87 -3.28
CA GLN A 39 -20.93 23.01 -1.89
C GLN A 39 -20.82 21.63 -1.22
N PRO A 40 -19.77 20.84 -1.48
CA PRO A 40 -19.61 19.47 -0.98
C PRO A 40 -19.58 19.39 0.57
N GLN A 41 -19.22 20.48 1.25
CA GLN A 41 -19.26 20.62 2.70
C GLN A 41 -20.67 20.64 3.30
N LYS A 42 -21.72 20.88 2.49
CA LYS A 42 -23.13 20.80 2.92
C LYS A 42 -23.70 19.38 2.80
N LEU A 43 -23.01 18.49 2.09
CA LEU A 43 -23.37 17.08 2.04
C LEU A 43 -23.03 16.40 3.38
N LYS A 44 -23.47 15.15 3.54
CA LYS A 44 -23.09 14.34 4.70
C LYS A 44 -21.56 14.24 4.79
N PRO A 45 -20.96 14.24 5.99
CA PRO A 45 -19.51 14.05 6.12
C PRO A 45 -19.07 12.77 5.42
N HIS A 46 -18.04 12.87 4.58
CA HIS A 46 -17.50 11.74 3.85
C HIS A 46 -16.05 11.97 3.43
N VAL A 47 -15.31 10.89 3.19
CA VAL A 47 -13.93 10.98 2.65
C VAL A 47 -13.89 11.68 1.28
N PHE A 48 -14.98 11.60 0.51
CA PHE A 48 -15.11 12.29 -0.78
C PHE A 48 -15.21 13.80 -0.64
N THR A 49 -15.72 14.34 0.49
CA THR A 49 -15.65 15.78 0.77
C THR A 49 -14.20 16.23 0.87
N VAL A 50 -13.36 15.45 1.57
CA VAL A 50 -11.92 15.74 1.70
C VAL A 50 -11.24 15.66 0.33
N GLY A 51 -11.50 14.57 -0.42
CA GLY A 51 -10.95 14.38 -1.76
C GLY A 51 -11.33 15.48 -2.74
N GLU A 52 -12.60 15.90 -2.75
CA GLU A 52 -13.10 16.98 -3.61
C GLU A 52 -12.48 18.33 -3.24
N GLN A 53 -12.40 18.63 -1.94
CA GLN A 53 -11.79 19.88 -1.48
C GLN A 53 -10.32 19.98 -1.93
N THR A 54 -9.55 18.90 -1.76
CA THR A 54 -8.16 18.87 -2.22
C THR A 54 -8.06 18.91 -3.75
N TYR A 55 -8.95 18.25 -4.48
CA TYR A 55 -8.97 18.29 -5.95
C TYR A 55 -9.18 19.71 -6.47
N ARG A 56 -10.17 20.44 -5.90
CA ARG A 56 -10.43 21.84 -6.23
C ARG A 56 -9.25 22.74 -5.88
N ASN A 57 -8.63 22.53 -4.72
CA ASN A 57 -7.51 23.36 -4.25
C ASN A 57 -6.24 23.24 -5.11
N VAL A 58 -6.05 22.14 -5.84
CA VAL A 58 -4.95 22.03 -6.82
C VAL A 58 -5.08 23.11 -7.91
N LYS A 59 -6.30 23.47 -8.28
CA LYS A 59 -6.59 24.51 -9.27
C LYS A 59 -6.72 25.86 -8.58
N SER A 60 -5.59 26.57 -8.52
CA SER A 60 -5.54 27.98 -8.10
C SER A 60 -5.82 28.92 -9.29
N LEU A 61 -6.20 30.16 -8.98
CA LEU A 61 -6.44 31.23 -9.96
C LEU A 61 -5.14 31.79 -10.57
N ILE A 62 -3.97 31.52 -9.97
CA ILE A 62 -2.67 32.05 -10.42
C ILE A 62 -1.69 30.89 -10.70
N GLU A 63 -1.29 30.14 -9.68
CA GLU A 63 -0.35 29.01 -9.80
C GLU A 63 -0.86 27.78 -9.05
N PRO A 64 -0.87 26.58 -9.65
CA PRO A 64 -1.28 25.36 -8.97
C PRO A 64 -0.52 25.11 -7.66
N VAL A 65 -1.24 24.70 -6.62
CA VAL A 65 -0.65 24.41 -5.31
C VAL A 65 -0.79 22.93 -5.00
N ASN A 66 0.33 22.26 -4.73
CA ASN A 66 0.33 20.85 -4.32
C ASN A 66 -0.46 20.65 -3.02
N GLN A 67 -1.32 19.64 -2.99
CA GLN A 67 -2.13 19.28 -1.83
C GLN A 67 -1.66 17.97 -1.21
N SER A 68 -1.89 17.79 0.08
CA SER A 68 -1.60 16.53 0.78
C SER A 68 -2.77 16.14 1.68
N ILE A 69 -3.03 14.84 1.76
CA ILE A 69 -3.98 14.24 2.71
C ILE A 69 -3.19 13.31 3.61
N VAL A 70 -3.27 13.55 4.92
CA VAL A 70 -2.64 12.69 5.93
C VAL A 70 -3.72 11.83 6.56
N VAL A 71 -3.56 10.50 6.45
CA VAL A 71 -4.48 9.52 7.06
C VAL A 71 -3.79 8.91 8.28
N SER A 72 -4.23 9.31 9.47
CA SER A 72 -3.68 8.85 10.75
C SER A 72 -4.63 7.87 11.46
N GLY A 73 -4.08 7.11 12.41
CA GLY A 73 -4.85 6.15 13.22
C GLY A 73 -4.02 4.94 13.63
N GLU A 74 -4.51 4.20 14.62
CA GLU A 74 -3.87 2.98 15.10
C GLU A 74 -3.84 1.87 14.03
N SER A 75 -3.12 0.78 14.33
CA SER A 75 -3.10 -0.42 13.48
C SER A 75 -4.52 -0.97 13.35
N GLY A 76 -4.97 -1.32 12.14
CA GLY A 76 -6.34 -1.78 11.89
C GLY A 76 -7.42 -0.69 11.79
N ALA A 77 -7.09 0.59 12.02
CA ALA A 77 -8.07 1.69 11.98
C ALA A 77 -8.66 2.01 10.58
N GLY A 78 -8.17 1.37 9.50
CA GLY A 78 -8.67 1.59 8.14
C GLY A 78 -7.91 2.63 7.32
N LYS A 79 -6.65 2.94 7.68
CA LYS A 79 -5.80 3.90 6.94
C LYS A 79 -5.63 3.52 5.46
N THR A 80 -5.17 2.30 5.20
CA THR A 80 -4.96 1.77 3.83
C THR A 80 -6.26 1.76 3.02
N TRP A 81 -7.37 1.38 3.67
CA TRP A 81 -8.69 1.40 3.03
C TRP A 81 -9.11 2.82 2.63
N THR A 82 -8.96 3.78 3.54
CA THR A 82 -9.26 5.20 3.29
C THR A 82 -8.42 5.75 2.13
N SER A 83 -7.11 5.45 2.09
CA SER A 83 -6.24 5.83 0.97
C SER A 83 -6.70 5.20 -0.35
N ARG A 84 -7.14 3.94 -0.34
CA ARG A 84 -7.73 3.28 -1.52
C ARG A 84 -9.01 3.95 -1.99
N CYS A 85 -9.91 4.33 -1.07
CA CYS A 85 -11.13 5.07 -1.41
C CYS A 85 -10.83 6.42 -2.07
N LEU A 86 -9.83 7.14 -1.58
CA LEU A 86 -9.37 8.40 -2.19
C LEU A 86 -8.79 8.18 -3.59
N MET A 87 -7.95 7.17 -3.79
CA MET A 87 -7.41 6.84 -5.12
C MET A 87 -8.53 6.52 -6.12
N LYS A 88 -9.53 5.73 -5.71
CA LYS A 88 -10.71 5.45 -6.54
C LYS A 88 -11.50 6.71 -6.87
N PHE A 89 -11.73 7.57 -5.88
CA PHE A 89 -12.40 8.85 -6.09
C PHE A 89 -11.67 9.67 -7.16
N TYR A 90 -10.35 9.85 -7.05
CA TYR A 90 -9.57 10.58 -8.05
C TYR A 90 -9.55 9.89 -9.41
N ALA A 91 -9.52 8.56 -9.48
CA ALA A 91 -9.60 7.86 -10.74
C ALA A 91 -10.92 8.11 -11.48
N VAL A 92 -12.02 8.29 -10.74
CA VAL A 92 -13.34 8.62 -11.29
C VAL A 92 -13.44 10.09 -11.71
N VAL A 93 -12.95 11.04 -10.90
CA VAL A 93 -13.17 12.49 -11.14
C VAL A 93 -12.09 13.17 -11.98
N ALA A 94 -10.87 12.61 -12.00
CA ALA A 94 -9.75 13.12 -12.80
C ALA A 94 -9.63 12.44 -14.17
N ALA A 95 -10.65 11.68 -14.59
CA ALA A 95 -10.78 11.18 -15.95
C ALA A 95 -11.59 12.18 -16.78
N SER A 96 -11.20 12.42 -18.04
CA SER A 96 -12.00 13.28 -18.92
C SER A 96 -13.31 12.58 -19.28
N PRO A 97 -14.49 13.22 -19.07
CA PRO A 97 -15.79 12.63 -19.40
C PRO A 97 -15.93 12.24 -20.87
N ALA A 98 -15.20 12.92 -21.76
CA ALA A 98 -15.24 12.70 -23.20
C ALA A 98 -14.17 11.71 -23.71
N SER A 99 -13.24 11.27 -22.85
CA SER A 99 -12.13 10.40 -23.24
C SER A 99 -12.16 9.09 -22.45
N TRP A 100 -12.54 8.02 -23.17
CA TRP A 100 -12.39 6.65 -22.71
C TRP A 100 -10.94 6.30 -22.35
N GLU A 101 -9.98 6.86 -23.09
CA GLU A 101 -8.56 6.60 -22.84
C GLU A 101 -8.11 7.20 -21.51
N SER A 102 -8.59 8.39 -21.15
CA SER A 102 -8.26 9.00 -19.85
C SER A 102 -8.80 8.19 -18.67
N HIS A 103 -9.98 7.57 -18.81
CA HIS A 103 -10.53 6.67 -17.79
C HIS A 103 -9.65 5.43 -17.61
N LYS A 104 -9.24 4.80 -18.72
CA LYS A 104 -8.34 3.65 -18.70
C LYS A 104 -6.99 3.97 -18.06
N ILE A 105 -6.43 5.14 -18.33
CA ILE A 105 -5.16 5.58 -17.74
C ILE A 105 -5.31 5.68 -16.21
N ALA A 106 -6.34 6.35 -15.73
CA ALA A 106 -6.57 6.55 -14.31
C ALA A 106 -6.83 5.22 -13.56
N GLU A 107 -7.64 4.33 -14.15
CA GLU A 107 -7.88 2.98 -13.63
C GLU A 107 -6.59 2.16 -13.61
N ARG A 108 -5.79 2.20 -14.69
CA ARG A 108 -4.51 1.48 -14.74
C ARG A 108 -3.52 1.98 -13.69
N ILE A 109 -3.49 3.29 -13.41
CA ILE A 109 -2.68 3.87 -12.35
C ILE A 109 -3.15 3.36 -10.98
N GLU A 110 -4.45 3.43 -10.70
CA GLU A 110 -5.04 2.90 -9.45
C GLU A 110 -4.71 1.42 -9.26
N GLN A 111 -4.95 0.60 -10.28
CA GLN A 111 -4.66 -0.83 -10.25
C GLN A 111 -3.17 -1.12 -10.03
N ARG A 112 -2.26 -0.40 -10.68
CA ARG A 112 -0.81 -0.56 -10.45
C ARG A 112 -0.41 -0.25 -9.01
N ILE A 113 -0.97 0.82 -8.42
CA ILE A 113 -0.70 1.17 -7.03
C ILE A 113 -1.26 0.10 -6.07
N LEU A 114 -2.45 -0.46 -6.37
CA LEU A 114 -3.03 -1.52 -5.55
C LEU A 114 -2.29 -2.85 -5.69
N ASN A 115 -1.88 -3.21 -6.91
CA ASN A 115 -1.15 -4.43 -7.21
C ASN A 115 0.29 -4.42 -6.65
N SER A 116 0.82 -3.25 -6.28
CA SER A 116 2.10 -3.17 -5.57
C SER A 116 1.99 -3.46 -4.06
N ASN A 117 0.78 -3.46 -3.49
CA ASN A 117 0.60 -3.69 -2.06
C ASN A 117 1.14 -5.04 -1.61
N PRO A 118 0.84 -6.19 -2.26
CA PRO A 118 1.38 -7.48 -1.81
C PRO A 118 2.91 -7.49 -1.68
N VAL A 119 3.62 -6.86 -2.61
CA VAL A 119 5.08 -6.72 -2.54
C VAL A 119 5.48 -5.84 -1.35
N MET A 120 4.88 -4.64 -1.20
CA MET A 120 5.20 -3.77 -0.08
C MET A 120 4.85 -4.38 1.29
N GLU A 121 3.77 -5.16 1.38
CA GLU A 121 3.36 -5.85 2.60
C GLU A 121 4.31 -7.01 2.90
N ALA A 122 4.69 -7.81 1.90
CA ALA A 122 5.67 -8.89 2.09
C ALA A 122 6.99 -8.37 2.68
N PHE A 123 7.52 -7.28 2.13
CA PHE A 123 8.82 -6.74 2.54
C PHE A 123 8.76 -5.71 3.67
N GLY A 124 7.58 -5.18 3.99
CA GLY A 124 7.44 -4.02 4.89
C GLY A 124 6.45 -4.21 6.04
N ASN A 125 5.62 -5.26 6.01
CA ASN A 125 4.72 -5.60 7.10
C ASN A 125 5.25 -6.79 7.92
N ALA A 126 4.83 -6.85 9.18
CA ALA A 126 5.18 -7.92 10.09
C ALA A 126 4.04 -8.19 11.07
N CYS A 127 4.03 -9.40 11.63
CA CYS A 127 3.14 -9.77 12.71
C CYS A 127 3.63 -9.17 14.03
N THR A 128 2.73 -8.44 14.68
CA THR A 128 2.90 -7.82 16.00
C THR A 128 1.88 -8.39 16.97
N LEU A 129 1.95 -8.03 18.25
CA LEU A 129 0.96 -8.42 19.26
C LEU A 129 -0.48 -7.99 18.92
N ARG A 130 -0.65 -6.86 18.22
CA ARG A 130 -1.97 -6.25 17.97
C ARG A 130 -2.50 -6.46 16.55
N ASN A 131 -1.63 -6.74 15.59
CA ASN A 131 -1.98 -6.88 14.18
C ASN A 131 -1.01 -7.85 13.49
N ASN A 132 -1.57 -8.85 12.83
CA ASN A 132 -0.85 -9.86 12.06
C ASN A 132 -0.16 -9.30 10.82
N ASN A 133 -0.68 -8.20 10.25
CA ASN A 133 -0.18 -7.55 9.05
C ASN A 133 0.08 -6.06 9.32
N SER A 134 0.92 -5.76 10.32
CA SER A 134 1.22 -4.38 10.70
C SER A 134 2.27 -3.77 9.79
N SER A 135 1.94 -2.66 9.11
CA SER A 135 2.94 -1.89 8.37
C SER A 135 4.02 -1.32 9.28
N ARG A 136 5.28 -1.54 8.89
CA ARG A 136 6.49 -1.07 9.59
C ARG A 136 7.28 -0.07 8.75
N PHE A 137 6.59 0.61 7.84
CA PHE A 137 7.08 1.70 7.00
C PHE A 137 5.94 2.70 6.78
N GLY A 138 6.29 3.94 6.46
CA GLY A 138 5.36 4.95 5.95
C GLY A 138 5.25 4.86 4.43
N LYS A 139 4.03 5.03 3.90
CA LYS A 139 3.76 5.05 2.46
C LYS A 139 3.26 6.43 2.05
N PHE A 140 3.92 7.03 1.07
CA PHE A 140 3.48 8.26 0.40
C PHE A 140 3.09 7.92 -1.03
N ILE A 141 1.92 8.38 -1.45
CA ILE A 141 1.41 8.17 -2.80
C ILE A 141 1.19 9.56 -3.38
N GLN A 142 1.98 9.90 -4.40
CA GLN A 142 1.82 11.13 -5.16
C GLN A 142 1.00 10.82 -6.41
N LEU A 143 -0.17 11.45 -6.54
CA LEU A 143 -0.95 11.44 -7.78
C LEU A 143 -0.61 12.70 -8.58
N GLN A 144 -0.37 12.55 -9.87
CA GLN A 144 0.05 13.64 -10.75
C GLN A 144 -1.11 14.03 -11.67
N LEU A 145 -1.45 15.31 -11.65
CA LEU A 145 -2.51 15.90 -12.47
C LEU A 145 -1.89 16.87 -13.49
N ASN A 146 -2.44 16.91 -14.70
CA ASN A 146 -2.11 17.95 -15.67
C ASN A 146 -2.89 19.25 -15.40
N ARG A 147 -2.64 20.29 -16.20
CA ARG A 147 -3.35 21.59 -16.09
C ARG A 147 -4.85 21.51 -16.33
N ALA A 148 -5.32 20.47 -17.03
CA ALA A 148 -6.74 20.16 -17.22
C ALA A 148 -7.32 19.30 -16.07
N GLN A 149 -6.57 19.15 -14.97
CA GLN A 149 -6.87 18.31 -13.80
C GLN A 149 -7.01 16.82 -14.11
N GLN A 150 -6.50 16.34 -15.24
CA GLN A 150 -6.55 14.93 -15.59
C GLN A 150 -5.39 14.18 -14.95
N MET A 151 -5.65 12.95 -14.49
CA MET A 151 -4.59 12.09 -13.93
C MET A 151 -3.66 11.61 -15.03
N THR A 152 -2.37 11.94 -14.90
CA THR A 152 -1.33 11.57 -15.88
C THR A 152 -0.33 10.55 -15.34
N GLY A 153 -0.20 10.43 -14.03
CA GLY A 153 0.77 9.54 -13.42
C GLY A 153 0.63 9.42 -11.91
N ALA A 154 1.42 8.54 -11.32
CA ALA A 154 1.58 8.43 -9.89
C ALA A 154 2.97 7.93 -9.52
N ALA A 155 3.43 8.31 -8.33
CA ALA A 155 4.64 7.78 -7.72
C ALA A 155 4.30 7.27 -6.31
N VAL A 156 4.93 6.16 -5.92
CA VAL A 156 4.81 5.61 -4.57
C VAL A 156 6.20 5.65 -3.94
N GLN A 157 6.31 6.28 -2.77
CA GLN A 157 7.55 6.38 -2.02
C GLN A 157 7.34 5.78 -0.64
N THR A 158 8.33 5.02 -0.17
CA THR A 158 8.33 4.41 1.16
C THR A 158 9.35 5.09 2.06
N TYR A 159 9.00 5.29 3.33
CA TYR A 159 9.84 6.00 4.29
C TYR A 159 9.89 5.26 5.62
N LEU A 160 10.97 5.48 6.38
CA LEU A 160 11.11 5.02 7.77
C LEU A 160 10.80 3.53 7.95
N LEU A 161 11.25 2.69 7.01
CA LEU A 161 11.22 1.25 7.19
C LEU A 161 11.93 0.89 8.50
N GLN A 162 11.30 0.09 9.36
CA GLN A 162 11.86 -0.38 10.63
C GLN A 162 12.98 -1.42 10.37
N LYS A 163 14.11 -0.99 9.78
CA LYS A 163 15.22 -1.87 9.37
C LYS A 163 15.79 -2.70 10.53
N THR A 164 15.73 -2.18 11.76
CA THR A 164 16.15 -2.90 12.97
C THR A 164 15.39 -4.20 13.21
N ARG A 165 14.15 -4.31 12.70
CA ARG A 165 13.31 -5.52 12.81
C ARG A 165 13.95 -6.74 12.16
N VAL A 166 14.86 -6.58 11.21
CA VAL A 166 15.54 -7.73 10.61
C VAL A 166 16.46 -8.44 11.59
N ALA A 167 17.09 -7.69 12.49
CA ALA A 167 18.02 -8.23 13.47
C ALA A 167 17.31 -8.64 14.77
N CYS A 168 16.34 -7.84 15.24
CA CYS A 168 15.71 -8.03 16.54
C CYS A 168 14.20 -7.78 16.48
N GLN A 169 13.43 -8.68 17.08
CA GLN A 169 11.99 -8.59 17.22
C GLN A 169 11.61 -8.74 18.70
N ALA A 170 10.48 -8.17 19.11
CA ALA A 170 9.97 -8.39 20.47
C ALA A 170 9.47 -9.84 20.63
N SER A 171 9.36 -10.29 21.88
CA SER A 171 8.80 -11.62 22.17
C SER A 171 7.41 -11.76 21.54
N SER A 172 7.15 -12.93 20.93
CA SER A 172 5.93 -13.25 20.19
C SER A 172 5.64 -12.43 18.92
N GLU A 173 6.55 -11.57 18.47
CA GLU A 173 6.47 -10.92 17.16
C GLU A 173 7.25 -11.68 16.08
N ARG A 174 6.92 -11.43 14.82
CA ARG A 174 7.64 -11.97 13.67
C ARG A 174 8.55 -10.92 13.02
N ASN A 175 9.49 -11.40 12.22
CA ASN A 175 10.19 -10.59 11.23
C ASN A 175 9.23 -10.22 10.07
N PHE A 176 9.73 -9.57 9.02
CA PHE A 176 8.95 -9.28 7.81
C PHE A 176 8.42 -10.56 7.16
N HIS A 177 7.22 -10.48 6.59
CA HIS A 177 6.52 -11.63 6.00
C HIS A 177 7.34 -12.35 4.94
N ILE A 178 8.11 -11.62 4.13
CA ILE A 178 8.92 -12.18 3.05
C ILE A 178 9.86 -13.30 3.52
N PHE A 179 10.42 -13.19 4.74
CA PHE A 179 11.29 -14.22 5.30
C PHE A 179 10.55 -15.53 5.57
N TYR A 180 9.30 -15.46 6.00
CA TYR A 180 8.46 -16.64 6.22
C TYR A 180 7.93 -17.18 4.90
N GLN A 181 7.55 -16.31 3.96
CA GLN A 181 7.09 -16.67 2.63
C GLN A 181 8.15 -17.47 1.87
N ILE A 182 9.39 -17.00 1.79
CA ILE A 182 10.47 -17.74 1.10
C ILE A 182 10.79 -19.06 1.82
N CYS A 183 10.78 -19.09 3.15
CA CYS A 183 11.07 -20.31 3.90
C CYS A 183 9.97 -21.37 3.77
N LYS A 184 8.72 -20.98 3.51
CA LYS A 184 7.58 -21.91 3.36
C LYS A 184 7.28 -22.26 1.91
N GLY A 185 7.40 -21.31 0.99
CA GLY A 185 7.00 -21.45 -0.41
C GLY A 185 8.12 -21.82 -1.39
N ALA A 186 9.39 -21.85 -0.97
CA ALA A 186 10.48 -22.25 -1.84
C ALA A 186 10.42 -23.75 -2.20
N SER A 187 10.61 -24.07 -3.49
CA SER A 187 10.83 -25.44 -3.98
C SER A 187 12.20 -25.98 -3.54
N GLU A 188 12.42 -27.29 -3.66
CA GLU A 188 13.72 -27.92 -3.34
C GLU A 188 14.88 -27.29 -4.12
N ASP A 189 14.69 -27.04 -5.42
CA ASP A 189 15.69 -26.39 -6.28
C ASP A 189 15.95 -24.94 -5.86
N GLU A 190 14.88 -24.20 -5.52
CA GLU A 190 14.98 -22.81 -5.05
C GLU A 190 15.72 -22.74 -3.71
N ARG A 191 15.45 -23.68 -2.78
CA ARG A 191 16.16 -23.78 -1.50
C ARG A 191 17.66 -23.96 -1.69
N LEU A 192 18.05 -24.83 -2.62
CA LEU A 192 19.47 -25.05 -2.95
C LEU A 192 20.10 -23.76 -3.51
N GLN A 193 19.42 -23.11 -4.46
CA GLN A 193 19.91 -21.88 -5.11
C GLN A 193 20.00 -20.69 -4.15
N TRP A 194 19.04 -20.56 -3.24
CA TRP A 194 18.92 -19.44 -2.30
C TRP A 194 19.65 -19.69 -0.98
N HIS A 195 20.26 -20.87 -0.81
CA HIS A 195 20.96 -21.27 0.43
C HIS A 195 20.01 -21.30 1.64
N LEU A 196 18.79 -21.80 1.44
CA LEU A 196 17.73 -21.91 2.44
C LEU A 196 17.40 -23.38 2.74
N PRO A 197 18.32 -24.13 3.39
CA PRO A 197 18.11 -25.55 3.68
C PRO A 197 16.82 -25.78 4.46
N GLU A 198 16.11 -26.84 4.09
CA GLU A 198 14.87 -27.23 4.77
C GLU A 198 15.13 -27.60 6.24
N GLY A 199 14.21 -27.20 7.12
CA GLY A 199 14.33 -27.45 8.56
C GLY A 199 15.41 -26.64 9.29
N ALA A 200 16.13 -25.75 8.60
CA ALA A 200 17.13 -24.91 9.23
C ALA A 200 16.53 -23.91 10.22
N ALA A 201 17.12 -23.83 11.41
CA ALA A 201 16.76 -22.85 12.40
C ALA A 201 17.51 -21.53 12.13
N PHE A 202 16.76 -20.49 11.75
CA PHE A 202 17.30 -19.17 11.52
C PHE A 202 17.01 -18.26 12.71
N SER A 203 18.04 -17.62 13.28
CA SER A 203 17.88 -16.67 14.39
C SER A 203 17.04 -15.45 14.02
N TRP A 204 17.04 -15.07 12.74
CA TRP A 204 16.25 -13.97 12.18
C TRP A 204 14.81 -14.37 11.81
N LEU A 205 14.40 -15.63 12.06
CA LEU A 205 13.05 -16.13 11.77
C LEU A 205 12.36 -16.62 13.07
N PRO A 206 12.10 -15.74 14.06
CA PRO A 206 11.44 -16.16 15.30
C PRO A 206 9.98 -16.56 15.05
N ASN A 207 9.46 -17.43 15.91
CA ASN A 207 8.07 -17.93 15.88
C ASN A 207 7.62 -18.49 14.51
N PRO A 208 8.42 -19.36 13.83
CA PRO A 208 8.10 -19.89 12.50
C PRO A 208 6.89 -20.82 12.48
N GLU A 209 6.53 -21.42 13.62
CA GLU A 209 5.38 -22.31 13.81
C GLU A 209 4.04 -21.59 13.60
N ARG A 210 4.01 -20.26 13.74
CA ARG A 210 2.80 -19.46 13.53
C ARG A 210 2.55 -19.28 12.03
N SER A 211 1.54 -19.97 11.51
CA SER A 211 1.08 -19.82 10.13
C SER A 211 0.06 -18.69 10.02
N LEU A 212 0.31 -17.74 9.13
CA LEU A 212 -0.59 -16.64 8.83
C LEU A 212 -1.01 -16.65 7.36
N GLU A 213 -2.12 -16.00 7.03
CA GLU A 213 -2.58 -15.84 5.64
C GLU A 213 -1.54 -15.08 4.79
N GLU A 214 -0.79 -14.15 5.41
CA GLU A 214 0.27 -13.38 4.76
C GLU A 214 1.50 -14.22 4.38
N ASP A 215 1.53 -15.52 4.71
CA ASP A 215 2.66 -16.40 4.39
C ASP A 215 2.59 -17.01 2.97
N CYS A 216 1.53 -16.73 2.20
CA CYS A 216 1.42 -17.20 0.81
C CYS A 216 2.44 -16.49 -0.10
N PHE A 217 3.43 -17.26 -0.59
CA PHE A 217 4.55 -16.72 -1.35
C PHE A 217 4.18 -16.41 -2.81
N GLU A 218 3.27 -17.20 -3.38
CA GLU A 218 2.79 -17.09 -4.76
C GLU A 218 2.16 -15.71 -5.00
N VAL A 219 1.38 -15.21 -4.04
CA VAL A 219 0.78 -13.87 -4.11
C VAL A 219 1.86 -12.79 -4.28
N THR A 220 2.99 -12.90 -3.58
CA THR A 220 4.11 -11.98 -3.71
C THR A 220 4.81 -12.13 -5.06
N ARG A 221 5.07 -13.36 -5.52
CA ARG A 221 5.72 -13.62 -6.83
C ARG A 221 4.91 -13.09 -8.00
N GLU A 222 3.61 -13.36 -8.01
CA GLU A 222 2.70 -12.87 -9.04
C GLU A 222 2.61 -11.34 -9.03
N ALA A 223 2.57 -10.73 -7.83
CA ALA A 223 2.60 -9.28 -7.72
C ALA A 223 3.93 -8.69 -8.23
N MET A 224 5.07 -9.33 -7.96
CA MET A 224 6.38 -8.92 -8.49
C MET A 224 6.40 -8.99 -10.02
N LEU A 225 5.86 -10.05 -10.64
CA LEU A 225 5.74 -10.17 -12.09
C LEU A 225 4.87 -9.06 -12.69
N HIS A 226 3.72 -8.75 -12.06
CA HIS A 226 2.84 -7.67 -12.51
C HIS A 226 3.49 -6.28 -12.44
N LEU A 227 4.47 -6.09 -11.55
CA LEU A 227 5.29 -4.88 -11.47
C LEU A 227 6.47 -4.87 -12.45
N GLY A 228 6.66 -5.92 -13.23
CA GLY A 228 7.76 -6.05 -14.18
C GLY A 228 9.07 -6.57 -13.56
N ILE A 229 9.03 -7.14 -12.35
CA ILE A 229 10.17 -7.82 -11.74
C ILE A 229 10.16 -9.26 -12.21
N ASP A 230 10.99 -9.56 -13.20
CA ASP A 230 11.06 -10.88 -13.84
C ASP A 230 11.64 -11.97 -12.92
N THR A 231 11.43 -13.23 -13.30
CA THR A 231 11.87 -14.40 -12.51
C THR A 231 13.38 -14.40 -12.19
N PRO A 232 14.29 -14.04 -13.12
CA PRO A 232 15.71 -13.90 -12.79
C PRO A 232 15.97 -12.85 -11.70
N THR A 233 15.33 -11.67 -11.78
CA THR A 233 15.48 -10.62 -10.76
C THR A 233 14.89 -11.06 -9.43
N GLN A 234 13.73 -11.72 -9.43
CA GLN A 234 13.14 -12.31 -8.22
C GLN A 234 14.10 -13.29 -7.55
N ASN A 235 14.68 -14.23 -8.32
CA ASN A 235 15.66 -15.19 -7.81
C ASN A 235 16.87 -14.51 -7.18
N ASN A 236 17.38 -13.43 -7.79
CA ASN A 236 18.48 -12.66 -7.22
C ASN A 236 18.09 -12.01 -5.89
N ILE A 237 16.90 -11.43 -5.79
CA ILE A 237 16.37 -10.85 -4.55
C ILE A 237 16.28 -11.92 -3.46
N PHE A 238 15.65 -13.08 -3.76
CA PHE A 238 15.46 -14.14 -2.77
C PHE A 238 16.77 -14.81 -2.36
N LYS A 239 17.74 -14.92 -3.26
CA LYS A 239 19.10 -15.37 -2.94
C LYS A 239 19.79 -14.43 -1.95
N VAL A 240 19.65 -13.12 -2.10
CA VAL A 240 20.21 -12.15 -1.14
C VAL A 240 19.56 -12.31 0.24
N LEU A 241 18.24 -12.54 0.30
CA LEU A 241 17.53 -12.79 1.55
C LEU A 241 17.97 -14.10 2.21
N GLY A 242 18.14 -15.18 1.44
CA GLY A 242 18.50 -16.50 1.93
C GLY A 242 19.93 -16.62 2.45
N GLN A 243 20.86 -15.82 1.92
CA GLN A 243 22.28 -15.85 2.33
C GLN A 243 22.56 -15.34 3.74
N GLY A 244 21.55 -14.85 4.48
CA GLY A 244 21.54 -14.93 5.94
C GLY A 244 22.76 -14.39 6.69
N LYS A 245 23.47 -13.39 6.16
CA LYS A 245 24.36 -12.54 6.97
C LYS A 245 23.56 -11.33 7.41
N GLY A 246 23.17 -11.33 8.68
CA GLY A 246 22.32 -10.31 9.29
C GLY A 246 22.71 -8.88 8.92
N ARG A 247 21.70 -8.01 8.85
CA ARG A 247 21.76 -6.57 8.56
C ARG A 247 22.32 -6.17 7.18
N GLU A 248 23.50 -6.63 6.77
CA GLU A 248 24.19 -6.19 5.54
C GLU A 248 23.45 -6.63 4.26
N SER A 249 22.98 -7.88 4.18
CA SER A 249 22.19 -8.35 3.02
C SER A 249 20.85 -7.62 2.91
N TRP A 250 20.25 -7.25 4.04
CA TRP A 250 19.00 -6.50 4.05
C TRP A 250 19.17 -5.05 3.64
N GLU A 251 20.27 -4.40 4.01
CA GLU A 251 20.55 -3.02 3.58
C GLU A 251 20.61 -2.93 2.05
N ARG A 252 21.26 -3.90 1.38
CA ARG A 252 21.25 -4.03 -0.09
C ARG A 252 19.85 -4.22 -0.66
N CYS A 253 19.01 -5.11 -0.10
CA CYS A 253 17.62 -5.26 -0.55
C CYS A 253 16.74 -4.04 -0.24
N SER A 254 17.02 -3.31 0.84
CA SER A 254 16.23 -2.13 1.23
C SER A 254 16.42 -0.96 0.26
N CYS A 255 17.63 -0.81 -0.31
CA CYS A 255 17.86 0.16 -1.39
C CYS A 255 16.99 -0.15 -2.61
N PHE A 256 16.90 -1.42 -3.03
CA PHE A 256 16.01 -1.83 -4.13
C PHE A 256 14.54 -1.44 -3.91
N LEU A 257 14.03 -1.55 -2.68
CA LEU A 257 12.64 -1.23 -2.33
C LEU A 257 12.38 0.27 -2.13
N GLN A 258 13.42 1.05 -1.80
CA GLN A 258 13.32 2.50 -1.60
C GLN A 258 13.58 3.30 -2.89
N GLU A 259 14.38 2.76 -3.82
CA GLU A 259 14.81 3.47 -5.04
C GLU A 259 14.12 2.99 -6.32
N GLY A 260 13.31 1.93 -6.27
CA GLY A 260 12.40 1.57 -7.37
C GLY A 260 13.05 0.89 -8.58
N GLY A 261 14.23 0.28 -8.43
CA GLY A 261 14.92 -0.45 -9.49
C GLY A 261 16.37 -0.80 -9.12
N PRO A 262 17.08 -1.62 -9.92
CA PRO A 262 18.52 -1.83 -9.75
C PRO A 262 19.30 -0.53 -10.05
N PRO A 263 20.53 -0.38 -9.52
CA PRO A 263 21.43 0.70 -9.92
C PRO A 263 21.75 0.69 -11.42
#